data_AF-A0A1Q9UWC7-F1
#
_entry.id   AF-A0A1Q9UWC7-F1
#
_cell.length_a   1.000
_cell.length_b   1.000
_cell.length_c   1.000
_cell.angle_alpha   90.00
_cell.angle_beta   90.00
_cell.angle_gamma   90.00
#
_symmetry.space_group_name_H-M   'P 1'
#
loop_
_entity.id
_entity.type
_entity.pdbx_description
1 polymer ?
#
loop_
_entity_poly.entity_id
_entity_poly.type
_entity_poly.pdbx_seq_one_letter_code
_entity_poly.pdbx_strand_id
1 'polypeptide(L)'
;MLVATPGGHMDELYEFAELLGIDRDDRIWVTARTVQTEHLLARETVEWVPPVSSRQAGRAARSLPLALSLLRRLRPQTVVSTGAALSLPYLLAARAVGAEVHYVESATRLDGPSLTGRILAAVPGVRLYHQAFRTPRPGWRPVGSVFDGFAPGPARPASSPRGLLVLGSERFPFPRALEVATPVIHSDLRWTIQHGHTPVDAADSRCHQWMTPRELAELAEQSGVVATHAGVGSVLMALRAGRHPLVLPRLGSLGEHADDHQLELARELERRNLVTVAMPGADLAALVDEAARRSTRRQHVALGPLASGPTR
;
A
#
# COMPACT_ATOMS: atom_id res chain seq x y z
N MET A 1 -16.77 9.21 5.43
CA MET A 1 -16.69 7.73 5.32
C MET A 1 -15.50 7.34 4.44
N LEU A 2 -14.70 6.38 4.88
CA LEU A 2 -13.48 5.92 4.23
C LEU A 2 -13.64 4.43 3.87
N VAL A 3 -13.47 4.07 2.60
CA VAL A 3 -13.72 2.70 2.12
C VAL A 3 -12.48 2.13 1.43
N ALA A 4 -11.97 1.00 1.91
CA ALA A 4 -10.84 0.31 1.28
C ALA A 4 -10.89 -1.21 1.49
N THR A 5 -10.35 -1.95 0.53
CA THR A 5 -10.02 -3.37 0.72
C THR A 5 -8.84 -3.53 1.69
N PRO A 6 -8.81 -4.58 2.53
CA PRO A 6 -7.59 -4.96 3.24
C PRO A 6 -6.41 -5.12 2.27
N GLY A 7 -5.18 -4.94 2.78
CA GLY A 7 -3.93 -4.93 2.02
C GLY A 7 -3.45 -3.50 1.74
N GLY A 8 -2.68 -3.33 0.66
CA GLY A 8 -2.03 -2.04 0.34
C GLY A 8 -3.00 -0.86 0.19
N HIS A 9 -4.21 -1.08 -0.35
CA HIS A 9 -5.22 -0.01 -0.45
C HIS A 9 -5.65 0.53 0.91
N MET A 10 -5.71 -0.33 1.94
CA MET A 10 -6.00 0.09 3.31
C MET A 10 -4.86 0.95 3.87
N ASP A 11 -3.61 0.50 3.71
CA ASP A 11 -2.45 1.26 4.16
C ASP A 11 -2.36 2.63 3.47
N GLU A 12 -2.69 2.67 2.18
CA GLU A 12 -2.76 3.90 1.38
C GLU A 12 -3.85 4.85 1.90
N LEU A 13 -5.09 4.36 2.09
CA LEU A 13 -6.19 5.21 2.54
C LEU A 13 -5.94 5.72 3.96
N TYR A 14 -5.30 4.92 4.82
CA TYR A 14 -4.89 5.33 6.15
C TYR A 14 -3.89 6.48 6.13
N GLU A 15 -2.80 6.38 5.36
CA GLU A 15 -1.87 7.52 5.24
C GLU A 15 -2.54 8.74 4.59
N PHE A 16 -3.41 8.53 3.60
CA PHE A 16 -4.16 9.66 3.01
C PHE A 16 -5.07 10.37 4.00
N ALA A 17 -5.78 9.63 4.85
CA ALA A 17 -6.66 10.23 5.84
C ALA A 17 -5.89 11.12 6.81
N GLU A 18 -4.68 10.70 7.20
CA GLU A 18 -3.77 11.52 8.03
C GLU A 18 -3.24 12.74 7.25
N LEU A 19 -2.78 12.56 6.01
CA LEU A 19 -2.21 13.64 5.18
C LEU A 19 -3.25 14.69 4.75
N LEU A 20 -4.51 14.30 4.63
CA LEU A 20 -5.65 15.20 4.37
C LEU A 20 -6.18 15.86 5.65
N GLY A 21 -5.68 15.47 6.83
CA GLY A 21 -6.13 16.02 8.11
C GLY A 21 -7.59 15.68 8.43
N ILE A 22 -8.07 14.51 8.02
CA ILE A 22 -9.44 14.06 8.33
C ILE A 22 -9.48 13.63 9.80
N ASP A 23 -10.22 14.38 10.62
CA ASP A 23 -10.37 14.10 12.05
C ASP A 23 -10.89 12.67 12.29
N ARG A 24 -10.38 12.03 13.36
CA ARG A 24 -10.77 10.70 13.79
C ARG A 24 -12.22 10.66 14.25
N ASP A 25 -12.71 11.74 14.85
CA ASP A 25 -14.09 11.84 15.33
C ASP A 25 -15.09 12.03 14.17
N ASP A 26 -14.62 12.55 13.03
CA ASP A 26 -15.42 12.82 11.83
C ASP A 26 -15.34 11.70 10.77
N ARG A 27 -14.63 10.60 11.04
CA ARG A 27 -14.43 9.51 10.08
C ARG A 27 -14.90 8.16 10.57
N ILE A 28 -15.42 7.39 9.61
CA ILE A 28 -15.80 5.99 9.79
C ILE A 28 -15.21 5.17 8.65
N TRP A 29 -14.62 4.04 9.00
CA TRP A 29 -13.99 3.10 8.07
C TRP A 29 -14.97 2.00 7.67
N VAL A 30 -14.96 1.61 6.41
CA VAL A 30 -15.73 0.47 5.89
C VAL A 30 -14.77 -0.48 5.20
N THR A 31 -14.59 -1.66 5.78
CA THR A 31 -13.62 -2.65 5.29
C THR A 31 -13.92 -4.05 5.82
N ALA A 32 -13.23 -5.06 5.27
CA ALA A 32 -13.31 -6.42 5.78
C ALA A 32 -12.40 -6.62 6.98
N ARG A 33 -12.85 -7.44 7.93
CA ARG A 33 -12.12 -7.74 9.17
C ARG A 33 -10.96 -8.71 8.89
N THR A 34 -9.74 -8.26 9.13
CA THR A 34 -8.50 -9.03 9.05
C THR A 34 -7.58 -8.61 10.18
N VAL A 35 -6.54 -9.41 10.46
CA VAL A 35 -5.52 -9.03 11.45
C VAL A 35 -4.90 -7.66 11.15
N GLN A 36 -4.75 -7.31 9.87
CA GLN A 36 -4.26 -5.98 9.47
C GLN A 36 -5.24 -4.87 9.82
N THR A 37 -6.49 -5.00 9.40
CA THR A 37 -7.47 -3.93 9.58
C THR A 37 -7.85 -3.76 11.06
N GLU A 38 -7.88 -4.85 11.84
CA GLU A 38 -8.09 -4.78 13.29
C GLU A 38 -6.96 -4.03 14.00
N HIS A 39 -5.70 -4.27 13.61
CA HIS A 39 -4.57 -3.59 14.21
C HIS A 39 -4.50 -2.11 13.82
N LEU A 40 -4.60 -1.82 12.52
CA LEU A 40 -4.48 -0.46 11.98
C LEU A 40 -5.62 0.45 12.46
N LEU A 41 -6.82 -0.11 12.63
CA LEU A 41 -8.03 0.63 12.97
C LEU A 41 -8.46 0.43 14.45
N ALA A 42 -7.56 -0.04 15.31
CA ALA A 42 -7.87 -0.34 16.72
C ALA A 42 -8.44 0.84 17.52
N ARG A 43 -8.18 2.08 17.07
CA ARG A 43 -8.65 3.33 17.67
C ARG A 43 -9.55 4.15 16.74
N GLU A 44 -10.21 3.48 15.81
CA GLU A 44 -11.05 4.11 14.80
C GLU A 44 -12.48 3.59 14.91
N THR A 45 -13.44 4.36 14.40
CA THR A 45 -14.80 3.87 14.19
C THR A 45 -14.84 3.04 12.91
N VAL A 46 -15.26 1.77 13.00
CA VAL A 46 -15.22 0.82 11.87
C VAL A 46 -16.54 0.07 11.70
N GLU A 47 -16.98 -0.03 10.46
CA GLU A 47 -18.06 -0.90 10.01
C GLU A 47 -17.46 -2.07 9.23
N TRP A 48 -17.53 -3.25 9.85
CA TRP A 48 -16.99 -4.49 9.29
C TRP A 48 -17.94 -5.07 8.25
N VAL A 49 -17.42 -5.29 7.05
CA VAL A 49 -18.20 -5.84 5.92
C VAL A 49 -17.62 -7.17 5.45
N PRO A 50 -18.42 -8.04 4.81
CA PRO A 50 -17.91 -9.31 4.29
C PRO A 50 -16.75 -9.11 3.29
N PRO A 51 -15.72 -9.98 3.31
CA PRO A 51 -14.62 -9.88 2.36
C PRO A 51 -15.11 -10.15 0.93
N VAL A 52 -14.65 -9.32 -0.02
CA VAL A 52 -14.88 -9.51 -1.46
C VAL A 52 -13.54 -9.83 -2.10
N SER A 53 -13.41 -11.03 -2.70
CA SER A 53 -12.21 -11.40 -3.44
C SER A 53 -12.21 -10.79 -4.85
N SER A 54 -11.03 -10.49 -5.37
CA SER A 54 -10.82 -9.89 -6.70
C SER A 54 -11.42 -10.70 -7.86
N ARG A 55 -11.67 -12.00 -7.68
CA ARG A 55 -12.22 -12.91 -8.71
C ARG A 55 -13.74 -12.89 -8.83
N GLN A 56 -14.43 -11.98 -8.14
CA GLN A 56 -15.89 -12.01 -8.05
C GLN A 56 -16.54 -10.66 -8.37
N ALA A 57 -16.21 -10.07 -9.53
CA ALA A 57 -16.87 -8.86 -10.03
C ALA A 57 -18.41 -8.98 -10.01
N GLY A 58 -18.96 -10.17 -10.29
CA GLY A 58 -20.39 -10.46 -10.15
C GLY A 58 -20.93 -10.54 -8.71
N ARG A 59 -20.07 -10.74 -7.70
CA ARG A 59 -20.45 -10.62 -6.27
C ARG A 59 -20.23 -9.22 -5.70
N ALA A 60 -19.44 -8.35 -6.35
CA ALA A 60 -19.37 -6.94 -5.94
C ALA A 60 -20.77 -6.28 -6.00
N ALA A 61 -21.57 -6.59 -7.04
CA ALA A 61 -22.97 -6.17 -7.13
C ALA A 61 -23.85 -6.70 -5.98
N ARG A 62 -23.55 -7.89 -5.44
CA ARG A 62 -24.30 -8.46 -4.29
C ARG A 62 -24.09 -7.67 -2.99
N SER A 63 -23.01 -6.88 -2.91
CA SER A 63 -22.80 -5.98 -1.78
C SER A 63 -23.47 -4.62 -1.96
N LEU A 64 -24.08 -4.32 -3.11
CA LEU A 64 -24.77 -3.04 -3.33
C LEU A 64 -25.97 -2.82 -2.39
N PRO A 65 -26.84 -3.81 -2.09
CA PRO A 65 -27.91 -3.63 -1.11
C PRO A 65 -27.39 -3.36 0.30
N LEU A 66 -26.31 -4.06 0.69
CA LEU A 66 -25.61 -3.83 1.96
C LEU A 66 -25.04 -2.41 2.00
N ALA A 67 -24.35 -1.99 0.93
CA ALA A 67 -23.78 -0.65 0.80
C ALA A 67 -24.86 0.43 0.89
N LEU A 68 -25.97 0.29 0.15
CA LEU A 68 -27.10 1.23 0.20
C LEU A 68 -27.73 1.30 1.60
N SER A 69 -27.93 0.16 2.26
CA SER A 69 -28.43 0.11 3.63
C SER A 69 -27.51 0.87 4.59
N LEU A 70 -26.21 0.57 4.51
CA LEU A 70 -25.18 1.21 5.34
C LEU A 70 -25.11 2.73 5.12
N LEU A 71 -25.11 3.16 3.86
CA LEU A 71 -25.08 4.57 3.48
C LEU A 71 -26.34 5.33 3.88
N ARG A 72 -27.52 4.71 3.82
CA ARG A 72 -28.77 5.32 4.32
C ARG A 72 -28.81 5.45 5.84
N ARG A 73 -28.19 4.50 6.55
CA ARG A 73 -28.05 4.52 8.02
C ARG A 73 -27.05 5.58 8.47
N LEU A 74 -25.86 5.59 7.87
CA LEU A 74 -24.75 6.46 8.28
C LEU A 74 -24.82 7.88 7.69
N ARG A 75 -25.51 8.04 6.55
CA ARG A 75 -25.68 9.31 5.82
C ARG A 75 -24.39 10.15 5.72
N PRO A 76 -23.28 9.57 5.23
CA PRO A 76 -22.04 10.33 5.13
C PRO A 76 -22.20 11.45 4.10
N GLN A 77 -21.65 12.63 4.42
CA GLN A 77 -21.56 13.75 3.47
C GLN A 77 -20.55 13.45 2.36
N THR A 78 -19.43 12.83 2.74
CA THR A 78 -18.30 12.54 1.85
C THR A 78 -17.83 11.10 2.00
N VAL A 79 -17.55 10.46 0.86
CA VAL A 79 -16.96 9.12 0.76
C VAL A 79 -15.64 9.18 0.00
N VAL A 80 -14.57 8.68 0.61
CA VAL A 80 -13.23 8.63 0.03
C VAL A 80 -12.76 7.17 -0.07
N SER A 81 -12.12 6.81 -1.18
CA SER A 81 -11.55 5.48 -1.36
C SER A 81 -10.30 5.49 -2.23
N THR A 82 -9.37 4.59 -1.94
CA THR A 82 -8.18 4.29 -2.77
C THR A 82 -8.33 3.01 -3.63
N GLY A 83 -9.53 2.41 -3.70
CA GLY A 83 -9.79 1.09 -4.34
C GLY A 83 -9.77 -0.09 -3.34
N ALA A 84 -9.84 -1.37 -3.70
CA ALA A 84 -10.04 -2.05 -4.99
C ALA A 84 -11.52 -2.52 -5.20
N ALA A 85 -11.75 -3.76 -5.65
CA ALA A 85 -13.06 -4.29 -6.04
C ALA A 85 -14.17 -4.14 -4.98
N LEU A 86 -13.84 -4.20 -3.68
CA LEU A 86 -14.79 -4.00 -2.58
C LEU A 86 -15.36 -2.58 -2.57
N SER A 87 -14.58 -1.58 -2.97
CA SER A 87 -14.98 -0.17 -2.83
C SER A 87 -16.01 0.27 -3.88
N LEU A 88 -15.99 -0.32 -5.06
CA LEU A 88 -16.87 0.05 -6.18
C LEU A 88 -18.38 0.11 -5.80
N PRO A 89 -18.99 -0.95 -5.22
CA PRO A 89 -20.40 -0.91 -4.83
C PRO A 89 -20.73 0.17 -3.79
N TYR A 90 -19.81 0.47 -2.86
CA TYR A 90 -20.02 1.54 -1.87
C TYR A 90 -19.94 2.92 -2.51
N LEU A 91 -19.01 3.14 -3.45
CA LEU A 91 -18.90 4.42 -4.16
C LEU A 91 -20.13 4.66 -5.05
N LEU A 92 -20.63 3.63 -5.73
CA LEU A 92 -21.87 3.72 -6.52
C LEU A 92 -23.10 3.99 -5.63
N ALA A 93 -23.22 3.27 -4.51
CA ALA A 93 -24.29 3.51 -3.56
C ALA A 93 -24.21 4.93 -2.95
N ALA A 94 -23.00 5.44 -2.70
CA ALA A 94 -22.78 6.78 -2.17
C ALA A 94 -23.28 7.85 -3.14
N ARG A 95 -22.99 7.69 -4.44
CA ARG A 95 -23.57 8.53 -5.49
C ARG A 95 -25.09 8.48 -5.52
N ALA A 96 -25.67 7.29 -5.39
CA ALA A 96 -27.13 7.10 -5.42
C ALA A 96 -27.87 7.76 -4.25
N VAL A 97 -27.20 7.95 -3.10
CA VAL A 97 -27.78 8.65 -1.93
C VAL A 97 -27.39 10.13 -1.85
N GLY A 98 -26.69 10.66 -2.86
CA GLY A 98 -26.34 12.07 -2.96
C GLY A 98 -25.06 12.48 -2.21
N ALA A 99 -24.26 11.53 -1.71
CA ALA A 99 -22.99 11.85 -1.08
C ALA A 99 -21.95 12.33 -2.10
N GLU A 100 -21.01 13.17 -1.64
CA GLU A 100 -19.81 13.51 -2.39
C GLU A 100 -18.88 12.29 -2.44
N VAL A 101 -18.34 11.97 -3.62
CA VAL A 101 -17.54 10.76 -3.83
C VAL A 101 -16.20 11.12 -4.43
N HIS A 102 -15.14 10.71 -3.72
CA HIS A 102 -13.75 10.93 -4.09
C HIS A 102 -13.05 9.59 -4.25
N TYR A 103 -12.50 9.36 -5.43
CA TYR A 103 -11.68 8.19 -5.71
C TYR A 103 -10.24 8.62 -5.97
N VAL A 104 -9.31 8.06 -5.21
CA VAL A 104 -7.87 8.27 -5.37
C VAL A 104 -7.27 7.00 -5.97
N GLU A 105 -6.64 7.09 -7.14
CA GLU A 105 -5.97 5.94 -7.74
C GLU A 105 -4.73 5.54 -6.93
N SER A 106 -4.39 4.24 -6.91
CA SER A 106 -3.24 3.73 -6.15
C SER A 106 -1.91 4.34 -6.61
N ALA A 107 -0.97 4.50 -5.68
CA ALA A 107 0.36 5.02 -5.94
C ALA A 107 1.17 4.15 -6.91
N THR A 108 0.78 2.89 -7.07
CA THR A 108 1.39 1.96 -8.04
C THR A 108 1.00 2.25 -9.49
N ARG A 109 -0.03 3.07 -9.73
CA ARG A 109 -0.54 3.34 -11.08
C ARG A 109 0.08 4.62 -11.64
N LEU A 110 1.15 4.48 -12.41
CA LEU A 110 1.83 5.64 -13.03
C LEU A 110 1.37 5.89 -14.47
N ASP A 111 1.05 4.83 -15.21
CA ASP A 111 0.74 4.94 -16.65
C ASP A 111 -0.78 4.97 -16.95
N GLY A 112 -1.63 4.98 -15.92
CA GLY A 112 -3.06 5.27 -16.06
C GLY A 112 -3.98 4.50 -15.09
N PRO A 113 -5.30 4.77 -15.18
CA PRO A 113 -6.25 4.28 -14.20
C PRO A 113 -6.40 2.76 -14.23
N SER A 114 -6.63 2.20 -13.05
CA SER A 114 -7.05 0.81 -12.83
C SER A 114 -8.40 0.53 -13.49
N LEU A 115 -8.81 -0.74 -13.53
CA LEU A 115 -10.16 -1.10 -14.00
C LEU A 115 -11.24 -0.38 -13.18
N THR A 116 -11.08 -0.31 -11.86
CA THR A 116 -11.99 0.41 -10.97
C THR A 116 -12.01 1.90 -11.30
N GLY A 117 -10.84 2.53 -11.49
CA GLY A 117 -10.74 3.92 -11.89
C GLY A 117 -11.42 4.21 -13.23
N ARG A 118 -11.28 3.32 -14.23
CA ARG A 118 -11.98 3.45 -15.53
C ARG A 118 -13.49 3.34 -15.40
N ILE A 119 -13.99 2.43 -14.58
CA ILE A 119 -15.44 2.30 -14.34
C ILE A 119 -15.96 3.58 -13.67
N LEU A 120 -15.29 4.07 -12.63
CA LEU A 120 -15.69 5.27 -11.90
C LEU A 120 -15.58 6.54 -12.75
N ALA A 121 -14.67 6.58 -13.73
CA ALA A 121 -14.59 7.69 -14.68
C ALA A 121 -15.84 7.84 -15.56
N ALA A 122 -16.61 6.77 -15.74
CA ALA A 122 -17.89 6.80 -16.45
C ALA A 122 -19.08 7.15 -15.54
N VAL A 123 -18.86 7.36 -14.23
CA VAL A 123 -19.93 7.64 -13.26
C VAL A 123 -20.02 9.14 -12.98
N PRO A 124 -21.12 9.81 -13.36
CA PRO A 124 -21.28 11.24 -13.14
C PRO A 124 -21.20 11.65 -11.66
N GLY A 125 -20.44 12.71 -11.39
CA GLY A 125 -20.27 13.28 -10.05
C GLY A 125 -19.27 12.55 -9.15
N VAL A 126 -18.53 11.55 -9.67
CA VAL A 126 -17.35 11.03 -8.96
C VAL A 126 -16.15 11.92 -9.25
N ARG A 127 -15.47 12.41 -8.21
CA ARG A 127 -14.23 13.18 -8.33
C ARG A 127 -13.04 12.22 -8.33
N LEU A 128 -12.24 12.28 -9.39
CA LEU A 128 -11.13 11.36 -9.61
C LEU A 128 -9.80 12.05 -9.34
N TYR A 129 -8.97 11.39 -8.56
CA TYR A 129 -7.65 11.87 -8.17
C TYR A 129 -6.59 10.81 -8.47
N HIS A 130 -5.38 11.25 -8.77
CA HIS A 130 -4.23 10.37 -8.93
C HIS A 130 -3.06 10.85 -8.09
N GLN A 131 -2.22 9.89 -7.72
CA GLN A 131 -1.02 10.16 -6.94
C GLN A 131 0.20 10.41 -7.81
N ALA A 132 0.31 9.66 -8.91
CA ALA A 132 1.58 9.52 -9.62
C ALA A 132 1.45 9.38 -11.15
N PHE A 133 0.31 9.73 -11.76
CA PHE A 133 0.20 9.68 -13.22
C PHE A 133 1.30 10.52 -13.87
N ARG A 134 2.10 9.88 -14.74
CA ARG A 134 3.16 10.56 -15.50
C ARG A 134 2.61 11.50 -16.55
N THR A 135 1.49 11.11 -17.15
CA THR A 135 0.80 11.88 -18.19
C THR A 135 -0.56 12.31 -17.66
N PRO A 136 -0.93 13.61 -17.77
CA PRO A 136 -2.26 14.09 -17.41
C PRO A 136 -3.36 13.28 -18.09
N ARG A 137 -4.43 12.98 -17.34
CA ARG A 137 -5.59 12.24 -17.85
C ARG A 137 -6.85 13.11 -17.74
N PRO A 138 -7.67 13.24 -18.80
CA PRO A 138 -8.91 14.00 -18.74
C PRO A 138 -9.80 13.52 -17.58
N GLY A 139 -10.32 14.46 -16.78
CA GLY A 139 -11.17 14.16 -15.63
C GLY A 139 -10.43 13.75 -14.34
N TRP A 140 -9.11 13.56 -14.39
CA TRP A 140 -8.29 13.22 -13.22
C TRP A 140 -7.51 14.42 -12.70
N ARG A 141 -7.41 14.56 -11.38
CA ARG A 141 -6.67 15.63 -10.71
C ARG A 141 -5.51 15.08 -9.88
N PRO A 142 -4.34 15.73 -9.84
CA PRO A 142 -3.29 15.34 -8.90
C PRO A 142 -3.73 15.67 -7.46
N VAL A 143 -3.37 14.82 -6.49
CA VAL A 143 -3.63 15.04 -5.05
C VAL A 143 -2.37 14.90 -4.17
N GLY A 144 -1.21 14.65 -4.78
CA GLY A 144 -0.01 14.21 -4.05
C GLY A 144 -0.05 12.71 -3.77
N SER A 145 1.01 12.21 -3.14
CA SER A 145 1.23 10.79 -2.89
C SER A 145 1.39 10.50 -1.40
N VAL A 146 0.97 9.30 -0.97
CA VAL A 146 1.25 8.78 0.38
C VAL A 146 2.73 8.80 0.76
N PHE A 147 3.63 8.82 -0.22
CA PHE A 147 5.07 8.90 0.00
C PHE A 147 5.57 10.33 0.28
N ASP A 148 4.75 11.36 0.07
CA ASP A 148 5.14 12.76 0.27
C ASP A 148 5.35 13.11 1.74
N GLY A 149 4.75 12.36 2.66
CA GLY A 149 5.05 12.45 4.10
C GLY A 149 6.44 11.95 4.50
N PHE A 150 7.29 11.54 3.56
CA PHE A 150 8.62 10.98 3.83
C PHE A 150 9.72 11.68 3.02
N ALA A 151 10.89 11.81 3.64
CA ALA A 151 12.11 12.32 3.03
C ALA A 151 13.33 11.44 3.40
N PRO A 152 14.42 11.50 2.61
CA PRO A 152 15.69 10.88 3.00
C PRO A 152 16.15 11.41 4.35
N GLY A 153 16.51 10.50 5.26
CA GLY A 153 17.04 10.79 6.58
C GLY A 153 18.58 10.88 6.57
N PRO A 154 19.21 11.21 7.71
CA PRO A 154 20.66 11.18 7.83
C PRO A 154 21.21 9.75 7.65
N ALA A 155 22.48 9.64 7.24
CA ALA A 155 23.16 8.36 7.26
C ALA A 155 23.17 7.77 8.68
N ARG A 156 23.06 6.45 8.78
CA ARG A 156 23.10 5.71 10.05
C ARG A 156 24.29 4.75 10.04
N PRO A 157 24.96 4.54 11.18
CA PRO A 157 25.88 3.43 11.29
C PRO A 157 25.10 2.11 11.19
N ALA A 158 25.71 1.11 10.53
CA ALA A 158 25.19 -0.26 10.54
C ALA A 158 25.16 -0.74 12.00
N SER A 159 23.97 -0.76 12.59
CA SER A 159 23.80 -0.79 14.05
C SER A 159 23.12 -2.05 14.55
N SER A 160 22.47 -2.82 13.67
CA SER A 160 21.75 -4.03 14.04
C SER A 160 22.09 -5.18 13.09
N PRO A 161 22.50 -6.35 13.60
CA PRO A 161 22.77 -7.54 12.79
C PRO A 161 21.47 -8.27 12.41
N ARG A 162 20.35 -7.55 12.27
CA ARG A 162 19.04 -8.12 11.96
C ARG A 162 18.58 -7.60 10.60
N GLY A 163 18.17 -8.50 9.73
CA GLY A 163 17.54 -8.19 8.45
C GLY A 163 16.10 -8.65 8.45
N LEU A 164 15.20 -7.88 7.85
CA LEU A 164 13.81 -8.29 7.62
C LEU A 164 13.56 -8.36 6.11
N LEU A 165 13.08 -9.50 5.62
CA LEU A 165 12.63 -9.68 4.24
C LEU A 165 11.11 -9.87 4.20
N VAL A 166 10.39 -9.01 3.48
CA VAL A 166 8.92 -9.05 3.38
C VAL A 166 8.47 -9.23 1.93
N LEU A 167 7.86 -10.39 1.62
CA LEU A 167 7.39 -10.73 0.26
C LEU A 167 5.90 -10.44 0.04
N GLY A 168 5.21 -9.97 1.08
CA GLY A 168 3.82 -9.58 1.07
C GLY A 168 2.86 -10.76 1.08
N SER A 169 1.59 -10.45 0.88
CA SER A 169 0.49 -11.42 0.88
C SER A 169 -0.07 -11.73 -0.51
N GLU A 170 0.57 -11.22 -1.56
CA GLU A 170 0.15 -11.48 -2.93
C GLU A 170 0.34 -12.96 -3.29
N ARG A 171 -0.53 -13.49 -4.17
CA ARG A 171 -0.58 -14.91 -4.52
C ARG A 171 0.60 -15.38 -5.37
N PHE A 172 1.31 -14.45 -6.00
CA PHE A 172 2.44 -14.77 -6.87
C PHE A 172 3.64 -15.15 -6.01
N PRO A 173 4.28 -16.31 -6.21
CA PRO A 173 5.56 -16.62 -5.57
C PRO A 173 6.65 -15.62 -5.97
N PHE A 174 7.69 -15.46 -5.15
CA PHE A 174 8.85 -14.62 -5.46
C PHE A 174 10.20 -15.24 -5.04
N PRO A 175 10.62 -16.35 -5.67
CA PRO A 175 11.82 -17.07 -5.26
C PRO A 175 13.09 -16.22 -5.29
N ARG A 176 13.25 -15.36 -6.32
CA ARG A 176 14.42 -14.47 -6.47
C ARG A 176 14.65 -13.58 -5.25
N ALA A 177 13.59 -13.12 -4.58
CA ALA A 177 13.76 -12.26 -3.42
C ALA A 177 14.40 -12.97 -2.22
N LEU A 178 14.33 -14.31 -2.16
CA LEU A 178 14.97 -15.10 -1.11
C LEU A 178 16.50 -15.04 -1.22
N GLU A 179 17.06 -14.72 -2.40
CA GLU A 179 18.49 -14.56 -2.62
C GLU A 179 19.08 -13.57 -1.61
N VAL A 180 18.39 -12.45 -1.34
CA VAL A 180 18.79 -11.41 -0.38
C VAL A 180 19.08 -11.96 1.02
N ALA A 181 18.34 -13.00 1.42
CA ALA A 181 18.47 -13.62 2.73
C ALA A 181 19.35 -14.88 2.72
N THR A 182 20.06 -15.15 1.62
CA THR A 182 20.99 -16.29 1.58
C THR A 182 22.24 -16.01 2.41
N PRO A 183 22.78 -17.01 3.13
CA PRO A 183 23.99 -16.83 3.93
C PRO A 183 25.21 -16.37 3.13
N VAL A 184 25.26 -16.67 1.82
CA VAL A 184 26.34 -16.28 0.92
C VAL A 184 26.36 -14.76 0.67
N ILE A 185 25.19 -14.11 0.69
CA ILE A 185 25.11 -12.66 0.44
C ILE A 185 25.50 -11.88 1.70
N HIS A 186 25.06 -12.31 2.89
CA HIS A 186 25.55 -11.75 4.17
C HIS A 186 25.56 -12.77 5.30
N SER A 187 26.75 -13.21 5.70
CA SER A 187 26.95 -14.09 6.85
C SER A 187 26.60 -13.42 8.19
N ASP A 188 26.67 -12.09 8.26
CA ASP A 188 26.64 -11.35 9.53
C ASP A 188 25.21 -10.89 9.91
N LEU A 189 24.26 -11.01 8.99
CA LEU A 189 22.86 -10.64 9.19
C LEU A 189 22.02 -11.85 9.57
N ARG A 190 21.27 -11.72 10.66
CA ARG A 190 20.21 -12.64 11.06
C ARG A 190 18.91 -12.21 10.41
N TRP A 191 18.57 -12.88 9.32
CA TRP A 191 17.34 -12.62 8.57
C TRP A 191 16.11 -13.22 9.24
N THR A 192 15.03 -12.45 9.28
CA THR A 192 13.65 -12.92 9.48
C THR A 192 12.88 -12.69 8.18
N ILE A 193 12.14 -13.69 7.71
CA ILE A 193 11.59 -13.71 6.36
C ILE A 193 10.08 -13.96 6.42
N GLN A 194 9.29 -13.03 5.93
CA GLN A 194 7.87 -13.25 5.62
C GLN A 194 7.74 -13.64 4.14
N HIS A 195 7.48 -14.93 3.87
CA HIS A 195 7.58 -15.46 2.50
C HIS A 195 6.25 -15.56 1.74
N GLY A 196 5.11 -15.48 2.44
CA GLY A 196 3.77 -15.47 1.84
C GLY A 196 3.51 -16.75 1.03
N HIS A 197 3.22 -16.59 -0.26
CA HIS A 197 3.00 -17.73 -1.17
C HIS A 197 4.28 -18.24 -1.83
N THR A 198 5.44 -17.69 -1.49
CA THR A 198 6.73 -18.17 -2.02
C THR A 198 7.11 -19.48 -1.32
N PRO A 199 7.37 -20.57 -2.06
CA PRO A 199 7.85 -21.81 -1.47
C PRO A 199 9.20 -21.61 -0.78
N VAL A 200 9.35 -22.18 0.41
CA VAL A 200 10.59 -22.19 1.21
C VAL A 200 10.71 -23.55 1.89
N ASP A 201 11.90 -23.85 2.42
CA ASP A 201 12.08 -24.98 3.32
C ASP A 201 11.35 -24.70 4.65
N ALA A 202 10.40 -25.56 5.02
CA ALA A 202 9.64 -25.44 6.25
C ALA A 202 10.50 -25.63 7.52
N ALA A 203 11.69 -26.23 7.39
CA ALA A 203 12.64 -26.37 8.50
C ALA A 203 13.44 -25.08 8.77
N ASP A 204 13.42 -24.10 7.87
CA ASP A 204 14.14 -22.84 8.06
C ASP A 204 13.43 -21.95 9.08
N SER A 205 13.98 -21.92 10.30
CA SER A 205 13.45 -21.11 11.42
C SER A 205 13.38 -19.60 11.15
N ARG A 206 14.03 -19.11 10.09
CA ARG A 206 13.94 -17.70 9.65
C ARG A 206 12.63 -17.41 8.92
N CYS A 207 11.99 -18.43 8.37
CA CYS A 207 10.86 -18.31 7.46
C CYS A 207 9.52 -18.40 8.20
N HIS A 208 8.69 -17.40 7.97
CA HIS A 208 7.31 -17.33 8.45
C HIS A 208 6.40 -17.07 7.26
N GLN A 209 5.39 -17.90 7.07
CA GLN A 209 4.47 -17.73 5.95
C GLN A 209 3.71 -16.40 6.08
N TRP A 210 3.17 -16.19 7.27
CA TRP A 210 2.36 -15.04 7.63
C TRP A 210 2.93 -14.38 8.88
N MET A 211 2.86 -13.06 8.90
CA MET A 211 3.13 -12.25 10.08
C MET A 211 2.04 -11.21 10.19
N THR A 212 1.69 -10.87 11.42
CA THR A 212 0.80 -9.75 11.70
C THR A 212 1.49 -8.44 11.36
N PRO A 213 0.75 -7.38 10.98
CA PRO A 213 1.37 -6.08 10.72
C PRO A 213 2.10 -5.49 11.93
N ARG A 214 1.65 -5.83 13.14
CA ARG A 214 2.33 -5.47 14.38
C ARG A 214 3.73 -6.11 14.45
N GLU A 215 3.82 -7.42 14.24
CA GLU A 215 5.11 -8.13 14.24
C GLU A 215 6.03 -7.58 13.16
N LEU A 216 5.52 -7.32 11.95
CA LEU A 216 6.31 -6.73 10.86
C LEU A 216 6.83 -5.34 11.21
N ALA A 217 6.00 -4.47 11.81
CA ALA A 217 6.41 -3.14 12.25
C ALA A 217 7.49 -3.20 13.35
N GLU A 218 7.28 -4.03 14.38
CA GLU A 218 8.25 -4.23 15.47
C GLU A 218 9.59 -4.79 14.94
N LEU A 219 9.54 -5.76 14.02
CA LEU A 219 10.73 -6.30 13.38
C LEU A 219 11.43 -5.25 12.50
N ALA A 220 10.70 -4.45 11.74
CA ALA A 220 11.26 -3.39 10.91
C ALA A 220 11.98 -2.31 11.73
N GLU A 221 11.44 -1.93 12.89
CA GLU A 221 12.08 -1.02 13.83
C GLU A 221 13.37 -1.60 14.41
N GLN A 222 13.43 -2.90 14.65
CA GLN A 222 14.59 -3.60 15.22
C GLN A 222 15.65 -3.99 14.18
N SER A 223 15.30 -3.99 12.89
CA SER A 223 16.17 -4.45 11.81
C SER A 223 17.12 -3.37 11.34
N GLY A 224 18.38 -3.71 11.07
CA GLY A 224 19.36 -2.80 10.47
C GLY A 224 19.01 -2.50 9.02
N VAL A 225 18.47 -3.49 8.32
CA VAL A 225 18.02 -3.43 6.92
C VAL A 225 16.64 -4.05 6.78
N VAL A 226 15.80 -3.45 5.94
CA VAL A 226 14.51 -4.01 5.53
C VAL A 226 14.53 -4.19 4.02
N ALA A 227 14.39 -5.43 3.56
CA ALA A 227 14.21 -5.78 2.17
C ALA A 227 12.75 -6.14 1.91
N THR A 228 12.19 -5.72 0.77
CA THR A 228 10.78 -5.97 0.46
C THR A 228 10.53 -6.00 -1.04
N HIS A 229 9.43 -6.62 -1.46
CA HIS A 229 8.86 -6.33 -2.78
C HIS A 229 8.40 -4.86 -2.89
N ALA A 230 8.08 -4.38 -4.10
CA ALA A 230 7.57 -3.02 -4.33
C ALA A 230 6.05 -2.89 -4.10
N GLY A 231 5.56 -3.39 -2.96
CA GLY A 231 4.18 -3.18 -2.51
C GLY A 231 4.10 -1.95 -1.60
N VAL A 232 3.09 -1.10 -1.83
CA VAL A 232 2.95 0.19 -1.13
C VAL A 232 2.95 0.03 0.39
N GLY A 233 2.15 -0.90 0.93
CA GLY A 233 2.08 -1.14 2.39
C GLY A 233 3.42 -1.54 3.01
N SER A 234 4.15 -2.46 2.39
CA SER A 234 5.47 -2.89 2.88
C SER A 234 6.52 -1.79 2.81
N VAL A 235 6.50 -0.99 1.74
CA VAL A 235 7.40 0.16 1.63
C VAL A 235 7.06 1.21 2.69
N LEU A 236 5.79 1.58 2.85
CA LEU A 236 5.34 2.51 3.89
C LEU A 236 5.70 2.01 5.30
N MET A 237 5.56 0.72 5.59
CA MET A 237 5.99 0.12 6.86
C MET A 237 7.48 0.36 7.11
N ALA A 238 8.35 0.11 6.13
CA ALA A 238 9.79 0.35 6.29
C ALA A 238 10.10 1.83 6.49
N LEU A 239 9.45 2.72 5.73
CA LEU A 239 9.61 4.16 5.85
C LEU A 239 9.16 4.69 7.22
N ARG A 240 8.04 4.18 7.76
CA ARG A 240 7.55 4.51 9.11
C ARG A 240 8.52 4.09 10.20
N ALA A 241 9.22 2.96 10.03
CA ALA A 241 10.27 2.50 10.92
C ALA A 241 11.59 3.30 10.79
N GLY A 242 11.61 4.37 9.97
CA GLY A 242 12.80 5.18 9.70
C GLY A 242 13.90 4.42 8.95
N ARG A 243 13.51 3.37 8.19
CA ARG A 243 14.40 2.54 7.38
C ARG A 243 14.35 2.98 5.93
N HIS A 244 15.50 2.91 5.27
CA HIS A 244 15.62 3.03 3.82
C HIS A 244 15.55 1.63 3.22
N PRO A 245 14.40 1.20 2.67
CA PRO A 245 14.24 -0.19 2.27
C PRO A 245 15.03 -0.51 1.00
N LEU A 246 15.54 -1.74 0.96
CA LEU A 246 15.98 -2.39 -0.27
C LEU A 246 14.76 -2.99 -0.97
N VAL A 247 14.39 -2.45 -2.13
CA VAL A 247 13.19 -2.85 -2.86
C VAL A 247 13.55 -3.75 -4.03
N LEU A 248 12.96 -4.94 -4.06
CA LEU A 248 13.04 -5.91 -5.15
C LEU A 248 11.71 -5.89 -5.90
N PRO A 249 11.56 -5.11 -6.98
CA PRO A 249 10.31 -5.10 -7.72
C PRO A 249 10.09 -6.47 -8.36
N ARG A 250 8.85 -6.98 -8.29
CA ARG A 250 8.44 -8.11 -9.11
C ARG A 250 8.37 -7.68 -10.57
N LEU A 251 8.89 -8.50 -11.47
CA LEU A 251 8.92 -8.21 -12.90
C LEU A 251 7.91 -9.07 -13.64
N GLY A 252 7.06 -8.44 -14.46
CA GLY A 252 6.12 -9.14 -15.34
C GLY A 252 6.85 -10.02 -16.35
N SER A 253 8.01 -9.58 -16.85
CA SER A 253 8.87 -10.35 -17.75
C SER A 253 9.43 -11.65 -17.15
N LEU A 254 9.47 -11.75 -15.82
CA LEU A 254 9.89 -12.96 -15.10
C LEU A 254 8.69 -13.78 -14.57
N GLY A 255 7.46 -13.37 -14.87
CA GLY A 255 6.25 -14.02 -14.37
C GLY A 255 6.01 -13.83 -12.86
N GLU A 256 6.72 -12.89 -12.22
CA GLU A 256 6.61 -12.63 -10.78
C GLU A 256 5.37 -11.79 -10.44
N HIS A 257 4.80 -11.12 -11.44
CA HIS A 257 3.56 -10.35 -11.33
C HIS A 257 2.82 -10.27 -12.68
N ALA A 258 1.59 -9.75 -12.68
CA ALA A 258 0.77 -9.62 -13.88
C ALA A 258 1.20 -8.46 -14.81
N ASP A 259 1.81 -7.43 -14.25
CA ASP A 259 2.25 -6.20 -14.92
C ASP A 259 3.43 -5.56 -14.15
N ASP A 260 4.05 -4.53 -14.72
CA ASP A 260 5.29 -3.91 -14.22
C ASP A 260 5.07 -2.72 -13.26
N HIS A 261 3.86 -2.56 -12.72
CA HIS A 261 3.55 -1.44 -11.82
C HIS A 261 4.45 -1.39 -10.57
N GLN A 262 4.94 -2.55 -10.13
CA GLN A 262 5.90 -2.66 -9.04
C GLN A 262 7.26 -2.05 -9.39
N LEU A 263 7.74 -2.31 -10.61
CA LEU A 263 8.97 -1.72 -11.13
C LEU A 263 8.84 -0.21 -11.31
N GLU A 264 7.70 0.25 -11.82
CA GLU A 264 7.41 1.67 -11.99
C GLU A 264 7.42 2.42 -10.66
N LEU A 265 6.75 1.88 -9.63
CA LEU A 265 6.78 2.44 -8.28
C LEU A 265 8.19 2.45 -7.71
N ALA A 266 8.91 1.33 -7.80
CA ALA A 266 10.26 1.20 -7.26
C ALA A 266 11.20 2.28 -7.82
N ARG A 267 11.18 2.47 -9.16
CA ARG A 267 11.98 3.50 -9.83
C ARG A 267 11.62 4.92 -9.40
N GLU A 268 10.33 5.21 -9.24
CA GLU A 268 9.91 6.53 -8.79
C GLU A 268 10.36 6.82 -7.35
N LEU A 269 10.30 5.82 -6.46
CA LEU A 269 10.76 5.98 -5.08
C LEU A 269 12.29 6.06 -4.96
N GLU A 270 13.02 5.36 -5.83
CA GLU A 270 14.48 5.46 -5.92
C GLU A 270 14.91 6.86 -6.39
N ARG A 271 14.22 7.40 -7.41
CA ARG A 271 14.42 8.78 -7.87
C ARG A 271 14.19 9.81 -6.77
N ARG A 272 13.26 9.53 -5.85
CA ARG A 272 12.99 10.33 -4.64
C ARG A 272 13.96 10.06 -3.49
N ASN A 273 14.93 9.17 -3.70
CA ASN A 273 15.95 8.79 -2.72
C ASN A 273 15.36 8.16 -1.44
N LEU A 274 14.17 7.58 -1.55
CA LEU A 274 13.44 6.94 -0.44
C LEU A 274 13.76 5.45 -0.30
N VAL A 275 14.18 4.80 -1.39
CA VAL A 275 14.50 3.37 -1.45
C VAL A 275 15.74 3.14 -2.31
N THR A 276 16.37 1.97 -2.16
CA THR A 276 17.39 1.44 -3.09
C THR A 276 16.74 0.29 -3.87
N VAL A 277 16.89 0.24 -5.20
CA VAL A 277 16.25 -0.81 -6.02
C VAL A 277 17.26 -1.90 -6.41
N ALA A 278 16.92 -3.14 -6.09
CA ALA A 278 17.67 -4.32 -6.49
C ALA A 278 17.03 -4.98 -7.73
N MET A 279 17.63 -4.70 -8.89
CA MET A 279 17.31 -5.34 -10.16
C MET A 279 17.99 -6.71 -10.29
N PRO A 280 17.50 -7.62 -11.15
CA PRO A 280 18.18 -8.89 -11.41
C PRO A 280 19.64 -8.66 -11.84
N GLY A 281 20.56 -9.45 -11.26
CA GLY A 281 22.00 -9.36 -11.52
C GLY A 281 22.72 -8.23 -10.77
N ALA A 282 22.04 -7.47 -9.91
CA ALA A 282 22.69 -6.51 -9.05
C ALA A 282 23.56 -7.18 -7.97
N ASP A 283 24.59 -6.47 -7.51
CA ASP A 283 25.36 -6.85 -6.34
C ASP A 283 24.50 -6.64 -5.08
N LEU A 284 23.75 -7.68 -4.70
CA LEU A 284 22.85 -7.62 -3.56
C LEU A 284 23.60 -7.34 -2.25
N ALA A 285 24.86 -7.77 -2.13
CA ALA A 285 25.64 -7.55 -0.93
C ALA A 285 25.94 -6.06 -0.73
N ALA A 286 26.41 -5.41 -1.80
CA ALA A 286 26.65 -3.97 -1.80
C ALA A 286 25.37 -3.15 -1.52
N LEU A 287 24.23 -3.56 -2.11
CA LEU A 287 22.96 -2.83 -1.95
C LEU A 287 22.35 -2.98 -0.56
N VAL A 288 22.45 -4.15 0.07
CA VAL A 288 22.02 -4.34 1.47
C VAL A 288 22.86 -3.49 2.40
N ASP A 289 24.17 -3.48 2.21
CA ASP A 289 25.11 -2.64 2.97
C ASP A 289 24.80 -1.14 2.81
N GLU A 290 24.51 -0.70 1.58
CA GLU A 290 24.07 0.67 1.33
C GLU A 290 22.75 0.97 2.07
N ALA A 291 21.73 0.14 1.90
CA ALA A 291 20.43 0.33 2.53
C ALA A 291 20.52 0.38 4.07
N ALA A 292 21.37 -0.47 4.67
CA ALA A 292 21.62 -0.52 6.11
C ALA A 292 22.24 0.78 6.67
N ARG A 293 22.94 1.55 5.83
CA ARG A 293 23.57 2.84 6.21
C ARG A 293 22.68 4.04 5.94
N ARG A 294 21.50 3.84 5.36
CA ARG A 294 20.58 4.89 4.97
C ARG A 294 19.35 4.88 5.85
N SER A 295 18.65 6.01 5.88
CA SER A 295 17.42 6.14 6.66
C SER A 295 16.41 7.03 5.97
N THR A 296 15.22 7.06 6.53
CA THR A 296 14.17 7.99 6.14
C THR A 296 13.63 8.68 7.38
N ARG A 297 13.01 9.84 7.17
CA ARG A 297 12.31 10.58 8.22
C ARG A 297 10.93 10.95 7.73
N ARG A 298 9.97 11.02 8.67
CA ARG A 298 8.71 11.72 8.38
C ARG A 298 8.99 13.21 8.19
N GLN A 299 8.28 13.81 7.27
CA GLN A 299 8.23 15.26 7.09
C GLN A 299 6.78 15.72 7.10
N HIS A 300 6.56 16.94 7.58
CA HIS A 300 5.22 17.51 7.62
C HIS A 300 4.84 17.97 6.21
N VAL A 301 3.89 17.27 5.60
CA VAL A 301 3.28 17.65 4.33
C VAL A 301 1.77 17.58 4.55
N ALA A 302 1.10 18.71 4.34
CA ALA A 302 -0.34 18.76 4.25
C ALA A 302 -0.73 18.65 2.79
N LEU A 303 -1.51 17.62 2.44
CA LEU A 303 -2.11 17.57 1.11
C LEU A 303 -3.24 18.60 1.05
N GLY A 304 -3.39 19.25 -0.11
CA GLY A 304 -4.50 20.18 -0.31
C GLY A 304 -5.84 19.46 -0.09
N PRO A 305 -6.87 20.15 0.43
CA PRO A 305 -8.16 19.53 0.67
C PRO A 305 -8.71 18.97 -0.63
N LEU A 306 -9.36 17.81 -0.54
CA LEU A 306 -10.11 17.29 -1.67
C LEU A 306 -11.18 18.31 -2.07
N ALA A 307 -11.21 18.69 -3.34
CA ALA A 307 -12.14 19.70 -3.84
C ALA A 307 -13.60 19.45 -3.39
N SER A 308 -14.19 20.40 -2.68
CA SER A 308 -15.59 20.41 -2.23
C SER A 308 -16.48 21.28 -3.13
N GLY A 309 -17.79 21.02 -3.16
CA GLY A 309 -18.77 21.82 -3.92
C GLY A 309 -19.24 21.22 -5.26
N PRO A 310 -20.33 21.73 -5.88
CA PRO A 310 -21.04 21.02 -6.94
C PRO A 310 -20.14 20.61 -8.12
N THR A 311 -20.26 19.34 -8.53
CA THR A 311 -19.61 18.82 -9.74
C THR A 311 -20.29 19.44 -10.96
N ARG A 312 -19.52 20.17 -11.77
CA ARG A 312 -19.97 20.63 -13.10
C ARG A 312 -20.15 19.44 -14.04
#